data_AF-A0A4V1SGA2-F1
#
_entry.id   AF-A0A4V1SGA2-F1
#
_cell.length_a   1.000
_cell.length_b   1.000
_cell.length_c   1.000
_cell.angle_alpha   90.00
_cell.angle_beta   90.00
_cell.angle_gamma   90.00
#
_symmetry.space_group_name_H-M   'P 1'
#
loop_
_entity.id
_entity.type
_entity.pdbx_description
1 polymer ?
#
loop_
_entity_poly.entity_id
_entity_poly.type
_entity_poly.pdbx_seq_one_letter_code
_entity_poly.pdbx_strand_id
1 'polypeptide(L)' 'MIACFMVSLDNGRRITGWGFALFVASSIAWITGALLSSDEPLWTQNLVLFFINCFGVYRYLIRKRAPGADG' A
#
# COMPACT_ATOMS: atom_id res chain seq x y z
N MET A 1 17.42 10.09 12.17
CA MET A 1 17.66 10.99 11.01
C MET A 1 18.43 10.29 9.88
N ILE A 2 19.52 9.57 10.16
CA ILE A 2 20.33 8.87 9.14
C ILE A 2 19.56 7.74 8.41
N ALA A 3 18.72 6.98 9.12
CA ALA A 3 17.91 5.91 8.53
C ALA A 3 16.92 6.41 7.46
N CYS A 4 16.34 7.61 7.65
CA CYS A 4 15.43 8.24 6.69
C CYS A 4 16.16 8.69 5.40
N PHE A 5 17.40 9.17 5.55
CA PHE A 5 18.27 9.52 4.43
C PHE A 5 18.70 8.28 3.65
N MET A 6 19.11 7.19 4.32
CA MET A 6 19.44 5.92 3.66
C MET A 6 18.24 5.28 2.94
N VAL A 7 17.02 5.39 3.50
CA VAL A 7 15.78 4.92 2.86
C VAL A 7 15.43 5.73 1.59
N SER A 8 15.77 7.02 1.57
CA SER A 8 15.50 7.91 0.44
C SER A 8 16.49 7.75 -0.72
N LEU A 9 17.69 7.22 -0.46
CA LEU A 9 18.82 7.33 -1.39
C LEU A 9 18.97 6.21 -2.44
N ASP A 10 18.39 5.01 -2.33
CA ASP A 10 18.63 4.02 -3.43
C ASP A 10 17.53 2.99 -3.76
N ASN A 11 16.50 2.80 -2.92
CA ASN A 11 15.40 1.87 -3.28
C ASN A 11 14.05 2.22 -2.65
N GLY A 12 13.91 3.45 -2.12
CA GLY A 12 12.79 3.87 -1.29
C GLY A 12 11.43 3.62 -1.93
N ARG A 13 11.28 3.89 -3.23
CA ARG A 13 10.01 3.67 -3.96
C ARG A 13 9.55 2.21 -3.93
N ARG A 14 10.45 1.25 -4.14
CA ARG A 14 10.11 -0.18 -4.13
C ARG A 14 9.83 -0.68 -2.72
N ILE A 15 10.62 -0.25 -1.74
CA ILE A 15 10.43 -0.59 -0.33
C ILE A 15 9.08 -0.04 0.18
N THR A 16 8.77 1.22 -0.12
CA THR A 16 7.47 1.83 0.20
C THR A 16 6.32 1.08 -0.48
N GLY A 17 6.46 0.70 -1.76
CA GLY A 17 5.47 -0.12 -2.46
C GLY A 17 5.23 -1.48 -1.80
N TRP A 18 6.29 -2.18 -1.39
CA TRP A 18 6.17 -3.46 -0.68
C TRP A 18 5.55 -3.30 0.71
N GLY A 19 5.80 -2.18 1.40
CA GLY A 19 5.09 -1.81 2.62
C GLY A 19 3.58 -1.68 2.40
N PHE A 20 3.16 -1.01 1.32
CA PHE A 20 1.76 -0.95 0.93
C PHE A 20 1.17 -2.33 0.64
N ALA A 21 1.92 -3.23 -0.01
CA ALA A 21 1.45 -4.59 -0.30
C ALA A 21 1.21 -5.42 0.98
N LEU A 22 2.10 -5.28 1.98
CA LEU A 22 1.91 -5.90 3.30
C LEU A 22 0.65 -5.37 4.00
N PHE A 23 0.39 -4.06 3.91
CA PHE A 23 -0.83 -3.48 4.46
C PHE A 23 -2.09 -3.94 3.73
N VAL A 24 -2.05 -4.14 2.41
CA VAL A 24 -3.16 -4.77 1.66
C VAL A 24 -3.47 -6.15 2.24
N ALA A 25 -2.46 -7.01 2.41
CA ALA A 25 -2.63 -8.35 2.95
C ALA A 25 -3.21 -8.34 4.38
N SER A 26 -2.71 -7.44 5.24
CA SER A 26 -3.24 -7.25 6.59
C SER A 26 -4.70 -6.80 6.55
N SER A 27 -5.04 -5.86 5.68
CA SER A 27 -6.40 -5.33 5.54
C SER A 27 -7.40 -6.41 5.09
N ILE A 28 -7.00 -7.34 4.21
CA ILE A 28 -7.83 -8.51 3.84
C ILE A 28 -8.11 -9.40 5.05
N ALA A 29 -7.10 -9.65 5.89
CA ALA A 29 -7.27 -10.46 7.10
C ALA A 29 -8.26 -9.80 8.07
N TRP A 30 -8.13 -8.48 8.30
CA TRP A 30 -9.05 -7.72 9.15
C TRP A 30 -10.46 -7.62 8.57
N ILE A 31 -10.58 -7.46 7.25
CA ILE A 31 -11.85 -7.50 6.53
C ILE A 31 -12.53 -8.85 6.75
N THR A 32 -11.81 -9.94 6.52
CA THR A 32 -12.36 -11.30 6.64
C THR A 32 -12.81 -11.56 8.08
N GLY A 33 -11.98 -11.21 9.07
CA GLY A 33 -12.36 -11.35 10.49
C GLY A 33 -13.58 -10.52 10.87
N ALA A 34 -13.68 -9.27 10.40
CA ALA A 34 -14.83 -8.40 10.68
C ALA A 34 -16.14 -8.93 10.07
N LEU A 35 -16.07 -9.53 8.88
CA LEU A 35 -17.22 -10.19 8.26
C LEU A 35 -17.72 -11.39 9.07
N LEU A 36 -16.81 -12.18 9.66
CA LEU A 36 -17.20 -13.30 10.53
C LEU A 36 -17.85 -12.82 11.83
N SER A 37 -17.39 -11.68 12.38
CA SER A 37 -17.94 -11.09 13.61
C SER A 37 -19.18 -10.22 13.41
N SER A 38 -19.62 -9.98 12.17
CA SER A 38 -20.67 -8.99 11.83
C SER A 38 -20.39 -7.57 12.36
N ASP A 39 -19.11 -7.21 12.48
CA ASP A 39 -18.68 -5.88 12.92
C ASP A 39 -18.62 -4.91 11.73
N GLU A 40 -19.76 -4.31 11.39
CA GLU A 40 -19.88 -3.31 10.32
C GLU A 40 -18.83 -2.17 10.39
N PRO A 41 -18.56 -1.56 11.56
CA PRO A 41 -17.62 -0.45 11.65
C PRO A 41 -16.18 -0.87 11.34
N LEU A 42 -15.80 -2.09 11.71
CA LEU A 42 -14.45 -2.61 11.57
C LEU A 42 -14.15 -3.00 10.11
N TRP A 43 -15.11 -3.62 9.43
CA TRP A 43 -14.97 -4.00 8.03
C TRP A 43 -14.91 -2.77 7.11
N THR A 44 -15.81 -1.80 7.32
CA THR A 44 -15.91 -0.61 6.46
C THR A 44 -14.63 0.24 6.50
N GLN A 45 -14.03 0.41 7.68
CA GLN A 45 -12.77 1.15 7.83
C GLN A 45 -11.60 0.44 7.15
N ASN A 46 -11.49 -0.88 7.35
CA ASN A 46 -10.45 -1.66 6.69
C ASN A 46 -10.66 -1.71 5.17
N LEU A 47 -11.90 -1.69 4.68
CA LEU A 47 -12.20 -1.63 3.25
C LEU A 47 -11.65 -0.36 2.59
N VAL A 48 -11.81 0.80 3.23
CA VAL A 48 -11.23 2.07 2.74
C VAL A 48 -9.70 2.01 2.73
N LEU A 49 -9.10 1.51 3.81
CA LEU A 49 -7.65 1.28 3.91
C LEU A 49 -7.16 0.34 2.81
N PHE A 50 -7.88 -0.73 2.51
CA PHE A 50 -7.56 -1.67 1.43
C PHE A 50 -7.43 -0.95 0.08
N PHE A 51 -8.40 -0.12 -0.30
CA PHE A 51 -8.35 0.63 -1.56
C PHE A 51 -7.19 1.63 -1.62
N ILE A 52 -6.93 2.36 -0.52
CA ILE A 52 -5.80 3.31 -0.44
C ILE A 52 -4.48 2.56 -0.57
N ASN A 53 -4.34 1.43 0.11
CA ASN A 53 -3.12 0.63 0.06
C ASN A 53 -2.90 0.03 -1.33
N CYS A 54 -3.95 -0.49 -1.97
CA CYS A 54 -3.90 -0.95 -3.36
C CYS A 54 -3.46 0.16 -4.33
N PHE A 55 -3.99 1.38 -4.15
CA PHE A 55 -3.56 2.55 -4.93
C PHE A 55 -2.09 2.91 -4.67
N GLY A 56 -1.63 2.81 -3.42
CA GLY A 56 -0.22 2.97 -3.05
C GLY A 56 0.68 1.95 -3.75
N VAL A 57 0.33 0.65 -3.71
CA VAL A 57 1.05 -0.39 -4.46
C VAL A 57 1.11 -0.04 -5.94
N TYR A 58 -0.03 0.31 -6.56
CA TYR A 58 -0.08 0.67 -7.96
C TYR A 58 0.82 1.87 -8.30
N ARG A 59 0.79 2.93 -7.48
CA ARG A 59 1.60 4.14 -7.69
C ARG A 59 3.10 3.90 -7.54
N TYR A 60 3.52 3.07 -6.58
CA TYR A 60 4.92 2.94 -6.20
C TYR A 60 5.63 1.73 -6.84
N LEU A 61 4.94 0.58 -6.99
CA LEU A 61 5.46 -0.63 -7.63
C LEU A 61 5.15 -0.69 -9.14
N ILE A 62 3.94 -0.31 -9.57
CA ILE A 62 3.46 -0.55 -10.94
C ILE A 62 3.70 0.66 -11.85
N ARG A 63 3.41 1.88 -11.37
CA ARG A 63 3.65 3.11 -12.14
C ARG A 63 5.14 3.49 -12.10
N LYS A 64 5.93 2.80 -12.92
CA LYS A 64 7.15 3.39 -13.49
C LYS A 64 6.70 4.59 -14.32
N ARG A 65 7.31 5.77 -14.12
CA ARG A 65 7.18 6.84 -15.12
C ARG A 65 7.55 6.18 -16.45
N ALA A 66 6.66 6.26 -17.44
CA ALA A 66 7.00 5.84 -18.80
C ALA A 66 8.26 6.62 -19.20
N PRO A 67 9.35 5.95 -19.61
CA PRO A 67 10.39 6.62 -20.38
C PRO A 67 9.77 6.94 -21.75
N GLY A 68 9.67 8.21 -22.11
CA GLY A 68 9.24 8.64 -23.45
C GLY A 68 7.98 9.52 -23.47
N ALA A 69 8.07 10.73 -22.92
CA ALA A 69 7.14 11.82 -23.25
C ALA A 69 7.94 12.99 -23.85
N ASP A 70 8.90 12.63 -24.70
CA ASP A 70 9.85 13.50 -25.36
C ASP A 70 10.13 12.86 -26.72
N GLY A 71 9.17 13.08 -27.62
CA GLY A 71 9.34 12.98 -29.07
C GLY A 71 9.23 14.38 -29.65
#